data_AF-A0A2C6AGM7-F1
#
_entry.id   AF-A0A2C6AGM7-F1
#
_cell.length_a   1.000
_cell.length_b   1.000
_cell.length_c   1.000
_cell.angle_alpha   90.00
_cell.angle_beta   90.00
_cell.angle_gamma   90.00
#
_symmetry.space_group_name_H-M   'P 1'
#
loop_
_entity.id
_entity.type
_entity.pdbx_description
1 polymer ?
#
loop_
_entity_poly.entity_id
_entity_poly.type
_entity_poly.pdbx_seq_one_letter_code
_entity_poly.pdbx_strand_id
1 'polypeptide(L)'
;MSAGDAPAATAVERLSVATAIIGLLAVGGKIMEKIWDLNLPSTKHTPALTQALHQVKQCRSTVHILYKTFCRLEAARLPFPERAAWIAVDDLIATLADTVLAFSDLQIICDALERQRLEPSGAAASAPGYDDRLGALCSRMRWQSLSMTIMMTILKCPGAADAEYARVGLERRMTRILTSNTALAQRMRLLEGAVDSRASEAAGGPPRVRIPFICAANERRPGGDWETGCAGYEEKLCRRSNLSATLSSPWPGVAAASASHYPIPSTGGILSDSVVVCRGPHDRYEKLERWFDLPVVSVPPTRWPKLKDNGSRYSFAEERDMMREKMRGALRICLYNNYDRVVIGDFGLGNSCRNPPQEVAEIWRDVFLFDPDLRGQFAYVIFAFEDPAQSTTRLILDEIAKKDKKGGAAKGRSSRDGAAASPSSAPSRTYAPTDLSVFQCVFDAGEIQKVLSAPDPRYGLDMITS
;
A
#
# COMPACT_ATOMS: atom_id res chain seq x y z
N MET A 1 55.09 -18.49 -10.68
CA MET A 1 54.19 -17.95 -11.73
C MET A 1 53.20 -19.04 -12.08
N SER A 2 51.98 -18.94 -11.58
CA SER A 2 50.82 -19.69 -12.06
C SER A 2 49.60 -18.89 -11.64
N ALA A 3 48.97 -18.24 -12.62
CA ALA A 3 47.71 -17.56 -12.46
C ALA A 3 46.63 -18.64 -12.37
N GLY A 4 46.01 -18.76 -11.19
CA GLY A 4 44.83 -19.60 -10.99
C GLY A 4 43.60 -18.86 -11.48
N ASP A 5 42.89 -19.48 -12.43
CA ASP A 5 41.60 -19.07 -12.95
C ASP A 5 40.61 -18.69 -11.85
N ALA A 6 40.18 -17.43 -11.87
CA ALA A 6 38.99 -17.00 -11.16
C ALA A 6 37.75 -17.50 -11.94
N PRO A 7 36.78 -18.15 -11.29
CA PRO A 7 35.58 -18.62 -11.99
C PRO A 7 34.81 -17.40 -12.50
N ALA A 8 34.56 -17.40 -13.81
CA ALA A 8 33.73 -16.41 -14.48
C ALA A 8 32.40 -16.31 -13.75
N ALA A 9 32.19 -15.19 -13.06
CA ALA A 9 30.90 -14.83 -12.52
C ALA A 9 29.89 -14.90 -13.68
N THR A 10 28.99 -15.87 -13.62
CA THR A 10 27.85 -15.98 -14.52
C THR A 10 27.06 -14.70 -14.38
N ALA A 11 27.33 -13.75 -15.27
CA ALA A 11 26.55 -12.54 -15.42
C ALA A 11 25.12 -13.00 -15.71
N VAL A 12 24.26 -12.94 -14.69
CA VAL A 12 22.82 -13.08 -14.86
C VAL A 12 22.44 -12.00 -15.85
N GLU A 13 22.19 -12.43 -17.09
CA GLU A 13 21.99 -11.57 -18.24
C GLU A 13 20.79 -10.67 -17.92
N ARG A 14 21.08 -9.38 -17.81
CA ARG A 14 20.08 -8.35 -17.51
C ARG A 14 19.09 -8.38 -18.68
N LEU A 15 17.88 -8.90 -18.47
CA LEU A 15 16.78 -8.78 -19.43
C LEU A 15 16.52 -7.29 -19.66
N SER A 16 17.09 -6.72 -20.72
CA SER A 16 16.82 -5.34 -21.12
C SER A 16 15.36 -5.23 -21.57
N VAL A 17 14.78 -4.03 -21.48
CA VAL A 17 13.43 -3.74 -22.01
C VAL A 17 13.31 -4.19 -23.47
N ALA A 18 14.39 -4.04 -24.25
CA ALA A 18 14.49 -4.56 -25.61
C ALA A 18 14.32 -6.09 -25.69
N THR A 19 14.98 -6.84 -24.81
CA THR A 19 14.89 -8.31 -24.76
C THR A 19 13.49 -8.76 -24.37
N ALA A 20 12.86 -8.08 -23.42
CA ALA A 20 11.47 -8.34 -23.02
C ALA A 20 10.48 -8.07 -24.17
N ILE A 21 10.66 -6.97 -24.90
CA ILE A 21 9.84 -6.66 -26.08
C ILE A 21 10.04 -7.70 -27.18
N ILE A 22 11.28 -8.13 -27.46
CA ILE A 22 11.57 -9.19 -28.44
C ILE A 22 10.86 -10.49 -28.03
N GLY A 23 10.95 -10.88 -26.75
CA GLY A 23 10.23 -12.04 -26.22
C GLY A 23 8.72 -11.93 -26.40
N LEU A 24 8.13 -10.78 -26.10
CA LEU A 24 6.71 -10.52 -26.29
C LEU A 24 6.28 -10.61 -27.76
N LEU A 25 7.08 -10.05 -28.67
CA LEU A 25 6.84 -10.16 -30.12
C LEU A 25 6.91 -11.60 -30.60
N ALA A 26 7.87 -12.39 -30.10
CA ALA A 26 8.01 -13.81 -30.43
C ALA A 26 6.81 -14.63 -29.93
N VAL A 27 6.40 -14.46 -28.66
CA VAL A 27 5.23 -15.13 -28.06
C VAL A 27 3.96 -14.75 -28.81
N GLY A 28 3.76 -13.46 -29.13
CA GLY A 28 2.62 -13.01 -29.93
C GLY A 28 2.53 -13.70 -31.29
N GLY A 29 3.66 -14.03 -31.93
CA GLY A 29 3.69 -14.81 -33.17
C GLY A 29 3.21 -16.23 -33.00
N LYS A 30 3.72 -16.93 -31.98
CA LYS A 30 3.31 -18.31 -31.68
C LYS A 30 1.82 -18.40 -31.38
N ILE A 31 1.28 -17.44 -30.62
CA ILE A 31 -0.16 -17.36 -30.32
C ILE A 31 -0.97 -17.12 -31.59
N MET A 32 -0.51 -16.26 -32.51
CA MET A 32 -1.20 -16.01 -33.78
C MET A 32 -1.33 -17.27 -34.62
N GLU A 33 -0.25 -18.04 -34.80
CA GLU A 33 -0.27 -19.31 -35.52
C GLU A 33 -1.21 -20.30 -34.84
N LYS A 34 -1.14 -20.42 -33.51
CA LYS A 34 -2.02 -21.32 -32.75
C LYS A 34 -3.50 -20.98 -32.88
N ILE A 35 -3.87 -19.70 -32.82
CA ILE A 35 -5.25 -19.25 -33.02
C ILE A 35 -5.70 -19.52 -34.47
N TRP A 36 -4.79 -19.35 -35.44
CA TRP A 36 -5.07 -19.67 -36.83
C TRP A 36 -5.39 -21.16 -37.03
N ASP A 37 -4.60 -22.06 -36.44
CA ASP A 37 -4.82 -23.51 -36.50
C ASP A 37 -6.12 -23.93 -35.81
N LEU A 38 -6.45 -23.28 -34.69
CA LEU A 38 -7.72 -23.52 -33.96
C LEU A 38 -8.96 -23.05 -34.74
N ASN A 39 -8.81 -22.12 -35.69
CA ASN A 39 -9.90 -21.70 -36.56
C ASN A 39 -10.16 -22.66 -37.74
N LEU A 40 -9.31 -23.68 -37.95
CA LEU A 40 -9.46 -24.67 -39.02
C LEU A 40 -9.63 -26.10 -38.45
N PRO A 41 -10.79 -26.77 -38.63
CA PRO A 41 -12.03 -26.29 -39.23
C PRO A 41 -12.81 -25.36 -38.28
N SER A 42 -13.74 -24.58 -38.82
CA SER A 42 -14.55 -23.64 -38.05
C SER A 42 -15.32 -24.35 -36.93
N THR A 43 -15.19 -23.82 -35.72
CA THR A 43 -15.93 -24.24 -34.52
C THR A 43 -16.86 -23.13 -34.05
N LYS A 44 -17.66 -23.40 -33.00
CA LYS A 44 -18.48 -22.38 -32.33
C LYS A 44 -17.66 -21.20 -31.76
N HIS A 45 -16.37 -21.40 -31.48
CA HIS A 45 -15.48 -20.39 -30.91
C HIS A 45 -14.80 -19.50 -31.96
N THR A 46 -14.95 -19.82 -33.25
CA THR A 46 -14.28 -19.13 -34.37
C THR A 46 -14.48 -17.60 -34.38
N PRO A 47 -15.68 -17.04 -34.09
CA PRO A 47 -15.84 -15.59 -34.02
C PRO A 47 -14.99 -14.94 -32.93
N ALA A 48 -14.98 -15.52 -31.72
CA ALA A 48 -14.20 -15.02 -30.59
C ALA A 48 -12.69 -15.17 -30.84
N LEU A 49 -12.26 -16.30 -31.42
CA LEU A 49 -10.87 -16.54 -31.82
C LEU A 49 -10.40 -15.59 -32.94
N THR A 50 -11.27 -15.29 -33.91
CA THR A 50 -10.96 -14.32 -34.98
C THR A 50 -10.79 -12.92 -34.41
N GLN A 51 -11.65 -12.52 -33.46
CA GLN A 51 -11.50 -11.26 -32.74
C GLN A 51 -10.19 -11.24 -31.94
N ALA A 52 -9.86 -12.31 -31.21
CA ALA A 52 -8.61 -12.42 -30.47
C ALA A 52 -7.40 -12.32 -31.40
N LEU A 53 -7.42 -13.00 -32.55
CA LEU A 53 -6.35 -12.92 -33.55
C LEU A 53 -6.13 -11.48 -34.04
N HIS A 54 -7.21 -10.74 -34.32
CA HIS A 54 -7.10 -9.33 -34.71
C HIS A 54 -6.47 -8.48 -33.61
N GLN A 55 -6.88 -8.69 -32.35
CA GLN A 55 -6.31 -7.96 -31.21
C GLN A 55 -4.84 -8.30 -30.95
N VAL A 56 -4.44 -9.56 -31.09
CA VAL A 56 -3.02 -9.97 -30.98
C VAL A 56 -2.19 -9.29 -32.07
N LYS A 57 -2.67 -9.30 -33.32
CA LYS A 57 -2.00 -8.63 -34.45
C LYS A 57 -1.82 -7.13 -34.19
N GLN A 58 -2.88 -6.45 -33.78
CA GLN A 58 -2.85 -5.02 -33.48
C GLN A 58 -1.89 -4.72 -32.32
N CYS A 59 -2.01 -5.44 -31.22
CA CYS A 59 -1.16 -5.25 -30.04
C CYS A 59 0.32 -5.48 -30.37
N ARG A 60 0.65 -6.57 -31.08
CA ARG A 60 2.01 -6.87 -31.54
C ARG A 60 2.59 -5.75 -32.42
N SER A 61 1.79 -5.20 -33.34
CA SER A 61 2.20 -4.07 -34.17
C SER A 61 2.51 -2.83 -33.31
N THR A 62 1.63 -2.49 -32.38
CA THR A 62 1.81 -1.35 -31.46
C THR A 62 3.07 -1.50 -30.61
N VAL A 63 3.33 -2.69 -30.03
CA VAL A 63 4.55 -3.00 -29.28
C VAL A 63 5.80 -2.80 -30.15
N HIS A 64 5.76 -3.26 -31.40
CA HIS A 64 6.89 -3.10 -32.32
C HIS A 64 7.15 -1.63 -32.69
N ILE A 65 6.10 -0.83 -32.88
CA ILE A 65 6.22 0.62 -33.14
C ILE A 65 6.78 1.33 -31.91
N LEU A 66 6.33 0.96 -30.71
CA LEU A 66 6.84 1.47 -29.44
C LEU A 66 8.34 1.19 -29.29
N TYR A 67 8.76 -0.04 -29.55
CA TYR A 67 10.18 -0.43 -29.57
C TYR A 67 11.02 0.44 -30.51
N LYS A 68 10.58 0.61 -31.78
CA LYS A 68 11.28 1.48 -32.74
C LYS A 68 11.43 2.91 -32.24
N THR A 69 10.45 3.41 -31.51
CA THR A 69 10.51 4.76 -30.93
C THR A 69 11.51 4.84 -29.78
N PHE A 70 11.58 3.82 -28.93
CA PHE A 70 12.60 3.77 -27.88
C PHE A 70 14.01 3.61 -28.44
N CYS A 71 14.23 2.86 -29.52
CA CYS A 71 15.52 2.87 -30.20
C CYS A 71 15.91 4.27 -30.71
N ARG A 72 14.94 5.08 -31.12
CA ARG A 72 15.19 6.49 -31.50
C ARG A 72 15.48 7.36 -30.28
N LEU A 73 14.86 7.08 -29.12
CA LEU A 73 15.19 7.73 -27.85
C LEU A 73 16.64 7.44 -27.45
N GLU A 74 17.05 6.17 -27.47
CA GLU A 74 18.43 5.75 -27.14
C GLU A 74 19.45 6.36 -28.10
N ALA A 75 19.11 6.49 -29.39
CA ALA A 75 19.95 7.15 -30.38
C ALA A 75 19.93 8.68 -30.31
N ALA A 76 19.20 9.29 -29.36
CA ALA A 76 18.98 10.73 -29.24
C ALA A 76 18.38 11.39 -30.51
N ARG A 77 17.49 10.67 -31.20
CA ARG A 77 16.83 11.08 -32.47
C ARG A 77 15.33 11.30 -32.35
N LEU A 78 14.84 11.53 -31.13
CA LEU A 78 13.45 11.94 -30.93
C LEU A 78 13.26 13.41 -31.35
N PRO A 79 12.08 13.77 -31.88
CA PRO A 79 11.77 15.16 -32.20
C PRO A 79 11.67 16.03 -30.94
N PHE A 80 11.22 15.46 -29.83
CA PHE A 80 10.96 16.13 -28.55
C PHE A 80 11.58 15.31 -27.40
N PRO A 81 12.91 15.32 -27.21
CA PRO A 81 13.59 14.46 -26.25
C PRO A 81 13.15 14.74 -24.80
N GLU A 82 12.81 15.97 -24.46
CA GLU A 82 12.36 16.39 -23.13
C GLU A 82 11.08 15.66 -22.68
N ARG A 83 10.22 15.27 -23.62
CA ARG A 83 8.95 14.59 -23.33
C ARG A 83 9.13 13.13 -22.95
N ALA A 84 10.32 12.55 -23.15
CA ALA A 84 10.60 11.20 -22.69
C ALA A 84 10.54 11.11 -21.16
N ALA A 85 10.90 12.18 -20.45
CA ALA A 85 10.81 12.26 -18.99
C ALA A 85 9.36 12.34 -18.47
N TRP A 86 8.37 12.56 -19.35
CA TRP A 86 6.95 12.62 -18.97
C TRP A 86 6.31 11.24 -18.85
N ILE A 87 6.99 10.19 -19.30
CA ILE A 87 6.55 8.80 -19.17
C ILE A 87 7.37 8.18 -18.05
N ALA A 88 6.71 7.82 -16.95
CA ALA A 88 7.39 7.12 -15.87
C ALA A 88 7.86 5.73 -16.35
N VAL A 89 9.02 5.29 -15.88
CA VAL A 89 9.55 3.95 -16.22
C VAL A 89 8.56 2.87 -15.76
N ASP A 90 7.90 3.07 -14.62
CA ASP A 90 6.92 2.14 -14.07
C ASP A 90 5.67 2.02 -14.94
N ASP A 91 5.24 3.11 -15.60
CA ASP A 91 4.11 3.07 -16.54
C ASP A 91 4.41 2.16 -17.74
N LEU A 92 5.66 2.22 -18.24
CA LEU A 92 6.13 1.37 -19.31
C LEU A 92 6.22 -0.09 -18.87
N ILE A 93 6.82 -0.34 -17.70
CA ILE A 93 6.96 -1.69 -17.14
C ILE A 93 5.58 -2.29 -16.89
N ALA A 94 4.67 -1.56 -16.25
CA ALA A 94 3.30 -2.01 -15.99
C ALA A 94 2.56 -2.34 -17.28
N THR A 95 2.64 -1.47 -18.28
CA THR A 95 1.99 -1.70 -19.59
C THR A 95 2.53 -2.95 -20.27
N LEU A 96 3.86 -3.13 -20.32
CA LEU A 96 4.48 -4.31 -20.96
C LEU A 96 4.21 -5.60 -20.18
N ALA A 97 4.30 -5.55 -18.84
CA ALA A 97 4.03 -6.70 -17.98
C ALA A 97 2.57 -7.15 -18.08
N ASP A 98 1.62 -6.21 -18.14
CA ASP A 98 0.20 -6.51 -18.33
C ASP A 98 -0.04 -7.16 -19.71
N THR A 99 0.68 -6.73 -20.76
CA THR A 99 0.59 -7.36 -22.09
C THR A 99 1.14 -8.78 -22.11
N VAL A 100 2.27 -9.03 -21.44
CA VAL A 100 2.82 -10.39 -21.29
C VAL A 100 1.83 -11.29 -20.56
N LEU A 101 1.19 -10.79 -19.50
CA LEU A 101 0.16 -11.52 -18.76
C LEU A 101 -1.05 -11.85 -19.64
N ALA A 102 -1.57 -10.87 -20.38
CA ALA A 102 -2.71 -11.09 -21.28
C ALA A 102 -2.40 -12.14 -22.38
N PHE A 103 -1.18 -12.14 -22.92
CA PHE A 103 -0.75 -13.14 -23.91
C PHE A 103 -0.61 -14.53 -23.27
N SER A 104 -0.12 -14.60 -22.04
CA SER A 104 0.00 -15.86 -21.30
C SER A 104 -1.39 -16.45 -20.99
N ASP A 105 -2.34 -15.62 -20.54
CA ASP A 105 -3.73 -16.03 -20.30
C ASP A 105 -4.40 -16.54 -21.59
N LEU A 106 -4.15 -15.86 -22.72
CA LEU A 106 -4.65 -16.27 -24.04
C LEU A 106 -4.04 -17.61 -24.49
N GLN A 107 -2.75 -17.82 -24.26
CA GLN A 107 -2.07 -19.08 -24.55
C GLN A 107 -2.73 -20.24 -23.76
N ILE A 108 -3.01 -20.05 -22.46
CA ILE A 108 -3.67 -21.07 -21.63
C ILE A 108 -5.04 -21.45 -22.20
N ILE A 109 -5.82 -20.48 -22.70
CA ILE A 109 -7.11 -20.76 -23.34
C ILE A 109 -6.91 -21.53 -24.64
N CYS A 110 -5.96 -21.12 -25.49
CA CYS A 110 -5.66 -21.83 -26.73
C CYS A 110 -5.22 -23.28 -26.48
N ASP A 111 -4.36 -23.52 -25.48
CA ASP A 111 -3.91 -24.85 -25.09
C ASP A 111 -5.05 -25.73 -24.57
N ALA A 112 -6.04 -25.13 -23.89
CA ALA A 112 -7.21 -25.85 -23.41
C ALA A 112 -8.15 -26.23 -24.57
N LEU A 113 -8.38 -25.32 -25.51
CA LEU A 113 -9.19 -25.59 -26.71
C LEU A 113 -8.54 -26.65 -27.62
N GLU A 114 -7.22 -26.64 -27.75
CA GLU A 114 -6.48 -27.65 -28.50
C GLU A 114 -6.58 -29.04 -27.85
N ARG A 115 -6.44 -29.12 -26.52
CA ARG A 115 -6.65 -30.38 -25.77
C ARG A 115 -8.08 -30.91 -25.96
N GLN A 116 -9.08 -30.04 -25.94
CA GLN A 116 -10.47 -30.43 -26.20
C GLN A 116 -10.69 -30.96 -27.62
N ARG A 117 -9.91 -30.46 -28.60
CA ARG A 117 -9.96 -30.94 -29.98
C ARG A 117 -9.32 -32.33 -30.15
N LEU A 118 -8.29 -32.65 -29.36
CA LEU A 118 -7.56 -33.92 -29.43
C LEU A 118 -8.25 -35.06 -28.67
N GLU A 119 -9.00 -34.78 -27.59
CA GLU A 119 -9.68 -35.78 -26.76
C GLU A 119 -11.23 -35.62 -26.79
N PRO A 120 -11.91 -36.06 -27.87
CA PRO A 120 -13.35 -35.85 -28.06
C PRO A 120 -14.26 -36.76 -27.21
N SER A 121 -13.73 -37.81 -26.55
CA SER A 121 -14.55 -38.82 -25.85
C SER A 121 -14.16 -38.98 -24.37
N GLY A 122 -14.98 -38.41 -23.49
CA GLY A 122 -15.08 -38.79 -22.08
C GLY A 122 -14.30 -37.92 -21.09
N ALA A 123 -15.05 -37.15 -20.30
CA ALA A 123 -14.63 -36.49 -19.04
C ALA A 123 -13.96 -35.09 -19.10
N ALA A 124 -14.09 -34.32 -20.17
CA ALA A 124 -13.90 -32.86 -20.06
C ALA A 124 -15.23 -32.21 -19.63
N ALA A 125 -15.44 -32.11 -18.31
CA ALA A 125 -16.48 -31.26 -17.73
C ALA A 125 -16.48 -29.91 -18.48
N SER A 126 -17.63 -29.49 -19.01
CA SER A 126 -17.71 -28.22 -19.75
C SER A 126 -17.24 -27.10 -18.82
N ALA A 127 -16.08 -26.52 -19.09
CA ALA A 127 -15.76 -25.20 -18.53
C ALA A 127 -16.54 -24.20 -19.38
N PRO A 128 -17.65 -23.62 -18.88
CA PRO A 128 -18.41 -22.63 -19.64
C PRO A 128 -17.64 -21.30 -19.62
N GLY A 129 -17.74 -20.54 -20.71
CA GLY A 129 -17.28 -19.14 -20.75
C GLY A 129 -15.93 -18.88 -21.43
N TYR A 130 -15.43 -19.75 -22.31
CA TYR A 130 -14.22 -19.43 -23.09
C TYR A 130 -14.40 -18.17 -23.95
N ASP A 131 -15.57 -17.99 -24.57
CA ASP A 131 -15.86 -16.81 -25.39
C ASP A 131 -15.91 -15.53 -24.54
N ASP A 132 -16.49 -15.59 -23.34
CA ASP A 132 -16.51 -14.46 -22.39
C ASP A 132 -15.09 -14.11 -21.93
N ARG A 133 -14.28 -15.12 -21.61
CA ARG A 133 -12.87 -14.94 -21.22
C ARG A 133 -12.03 -14.37 -22.37
N LEU A 134 -12.24 -14.85 -23.61
CA LEU A 134 -11.60 -14.30 -24.81
C LEU A 134 -12.05 -12.86 -25.04
N GLY A 135 -13.32 -12.53 -24.84
CA GLY A 135 -13.86 -11.18 -24.94
C GLY A 135 -13.26 -10.22 -23.90
N ALA A 136 -13.11 -10.69 -22.66
CA ALA A 136 -12.43 -9.96 -21.58
C ALA A 136 -10.95 -9.71 -21.91
N LEU A 137 -10.23 -10.73 -22.39
CA LEU A 137 -8.82 -10.59 -22.81
C LEU A 137 -8.66 -9.64 -24.00
N CYS A 138 -9.52 -9.75 -25.01
CA CYS A 138 -9.54 -8.81 -26.15
C CYS A 138 -9.72 -7.37 -25.67
N SER A 139 -10.61 -7.15 -24.70
CA SER A 139 -10.82 -5.82 -24.13
C SER A 139 -9.58 -5.33 -23.39
N ARG A 140 -8.95 -6.16 -22.57
CA ARG A 140 -7.69 -5.86 -21.88
C ARG A 140 -6.56 -5.51 -22.86
N MET A 141 -6.38 -6.30 -23.93
CA MET A 141 -5.35 -6.05 -24.96
C MET A 141 -5.59 -4.75 -25.74
N ARG A 142 -6.86 -4.40 -26.01
CA ARG A 142 -7.21 -3.08 -26.59
C ARG A 142 -6.78 -1.94 -25.67
N TRP A 143 -7.06 -2.06 -24.39
CA TRP A 143 -6.69 -1.03 -23.40
C TRP A 143 -5.17 -0.85 -23.32
N GLN A 144 -4.40 -1.93 -23.28
CA GLN A 144 -2.94 -1.89 -23.28
C GLN A 144 -2.38 -1.24 -24.56
N SER A 145 -2.92 -1.61 -25.72
CA SER A 145 -2.53 -1.02 -27.01
C SER A 145 -2.78 0.49 -27.04
N LEU A 146 -3.87 0.94 -26.41
CA LEU A 146 -4.17 2.36 -26.28
C LEU A 146 -3.16 3.08 -25.38
N SER A 147 -2.75 2.49 -24.25
CA SER A 147 -1.70 3.06 -23.38
C SER A 147 -0.37 3.25 -24.13
N MET A 148 0.06 2.26 -24.89
CA MET A 148 1.26 2.36 -25.75
C MET A 148 1.11 3.42 -26.84
N THR A 149 -0.10 3.57 -27.39
CA THR A 149 -0.39 4.62 -28.38
C THR A 149 -0.34 6.01 -27.74
N ILE A 150 -0.82 6.17 -26.51
CA ILE A 150 -0.72 7.43 -25.78
C ILE A 150 0.75 7.78 -25.49
N MET A 151 1.56 6.81 -25.05
CA MET A 151 3.02 6.99 -24.92
C MET A 151 3.65 7.44 -26.25
N MET A 152 3.24 6.84 -27.37
CA MET A 152 3.69 7.25 -28.70
C MET A 152 3.32 8.71 -29.02
N THR A 153 2.09 9.12 -28.71
CA THR A 153 1.61 10.49 -28.90
C THR A 153 2.43 11.48 -28.09
N ILE A 154 2.73 11.19 -26.82
CA ILE A 154 3.59 12.04 -25.98
C ILE A 154 4.95 12.26 -26.65
N LEU A 155 5.58 11.20 -27.16
CA LEU A 155 6.93 11.23 -27.73
C LEU A 155 7.02 11.85 -29.13
N LYS A 156 5.93 11.86 -29.92
CA LYS A 156 5.97 12.22 -31.35
C LYS A 156 5.04 13.35 -31.77
N CYS A 157 3.98 13.63 -31.00
CA CYS A 157 2.97 14.61 -31.41
C CYS A 157 3.57 16.01 -31.52
N PRO A 158 3.37 16.74 -32.64
CA PRO A 158 3.86 18.12 -32.73
C PRO A 158 3.18 19.07 -31.73
N GLY A 159 1.87 18.90 -31.49
CA GLY A 159 1.09 19.75 -30.60
C GLY A 159 1.43 19.55 -29.13
N ALA A 160 1.86 20.62 -28.45
CA ALA A 160 2.18 20.58 -27.02
C ALA A 160 0.94 20.31 -26.15
N ALA A 161 -0.21 20.94 -26.48
CA ALA A 161 -1.46 20.74 -25.75
C ALA A 161 -1.97 19.29 -25.85
N ASP A 162 -1.85 18.67 -27.03
CA ASP A 162 -2.25 17.28 -27.25
C ASP A 162 -1.32 16.30 -26.51
N ALA A 163 -0.02 16.60 -26.46
CA ALA A 163 0.95 15.81 -25.71
C ALA A 163 0.70 15.90 -24.19
N GLU A 164 0.35 17.08 -23.68
CA GLU A 164 -0.01 17.27 -22.28
C GLU A 164 -1.32 16.55 -21.93
N TYR A 165 -2.33 16.65 -22.81
CA TYR A 165 -3.57 15.88 -22.66
C TYR A 165 -3.31 14.37 -22.66
N ALA A 166 -2.40 13.89 -23.52
CA ALA A 166 -1.97 12.51 -23.57
C ALA A 166 -1.25 12.10 -22.27
N ARG A 167 -0.40 12.96 -21.70
CA ARG A 167 0.28 12.72 -20.40
C ARG A 167 -0.73 12.50 -19.27
N VAL A 168 -1.66 13.43 -19.08
CA VAL A 168 -2.74 13.31 -18.08
C VAL A 168 -3.63 12.09 -18.35
N GLY A 169 -3.88 11.80 -19.63
CA GLY A 169 -4.62 10.62 -20.07
C GLY A 169 -3.91 9.32 -19.71
N LEU A 170 -2.58 9.28 -19.80
CA LEU A 170 -1.75 8.14 -19.43
C LEU A 170 -1.79 7.90 -17.92
N GLU A 171 -1.54 8.94 -17.11
CA GLU A 171 -1.58 8.86 -15.64
C GLU A 171 -2.91 8.28 -15.15
N ARG A 172 -4.04 8.85 -15.60
CA ARG A 172 -5.38 8.37 -15.24
C ARG A 172 -5.65 6.93 -15.66
N ARG A 173 -4.99 6.43 -16.71
CA ARG A 173 -5.11 5.04 -17.15
C ARG A 173 -4.26 4.12 -16.29
N MET A 174 -3.02 4.52 -15.99
CA MET A 174 -2.13 3.73 -15.15
C MET A 174 -2.70 3.56 -13.74
N THR A 175 -3.23 4.63 -13.14
CA THR A 175 -3.95 4.53 -11.86
C THR A 175 -5.08 3.50 -11.92
N ARG A 176 -5.92 3.52 -12.97
CA ARG A 176 -7.03 2.55 -13.13
C ARG A 176 -6.56 1.12 -13.33
N ILE A 177 -5.47 0.90 -14.07
CA ILE A 177 -4.91 -0.43 -14.31
C ILE A 177 -4.34 -1.01 -13.01
N LEU A 178 -3.59 -0.22 -12.26
CA LEU A 178 -2.98 -0.65 -11.00
C LEU A 178 -4.01 -0.85 -9.88
N THR A 179 -5.10 -0.07 -9.86
CA THR A 179 -6.19 -0.29 -8.88
C THR A 179 -7.05 -1.51 -9.21
N SER A 180 -7.31 -1.76 -10.50
CA SER A 180 -8.15 -2.89 -10.93
C SER A 180 -7.43 -4.23 -10.97
N ASN A 181 -6.11 -4.25 -11.19
CA ASN A 181 -5.32 -5.47 -11.30
C ASN A 181 -4.33 -5.60 -10.14
N THR A 182 -4.80 -6.19 -9.03
CA THR A 182 -4.00 -6.39 -7.82
C THR A 182 -2.77 -7.26 -8.07
N ALA A 183 -2.85 -8.26 -8.96
CA ALA A 183 -1.71 -9.11 -9.31
C ALA A 183 -0.61 -8.35 -10.07
N LEU A 184 -0.99 -7.45 -10.99
CA LEU A 184 -0.04 -6.57 -11.66
C LEU A 184 0.56 -5.57 -10.67
N ALA A 185 -0.26 -4.93 -9.84
CA ALA A 185 0.21 -3.99 -8.82
C ALA A 185 1.20 -4.64 -7.86
N GLN A 186 0.91 -5.86 -7.39
CA GLN A 186 1.82 -6.64 -6.54
C GLN A 186 3.16 -6.93 -7.24
N ARG A 187 3.13 -7.28 -8.54
CA ARG A 187 4.36 -7.50 -9.31
C ARG A 187 5.19 -6.23 -9.49
N MET A 188 4.54 -5.08 -9.71
CA MET A 188 5.23 -3.80 -9.80
C MET A 188 5.97 -3.49 -8.49
N ARG A 189 5.28 -3.66 -7.35
CA ARG A 189 5.87 -3.49 -6.02
C ARG A 189 7.04 -4.43 -5.74
N LEU A 190 6.96 -5.68 -6.18
CA LEU A 190 8.06 -6.64 -6.04
C LEU A 190 9.29 -6.24 -6.87
N LEU A 191 9.08 -5.68 -8.07
CA LEU A 191 10.17 -5.17 -8.89
C LEU A 191 10.84 -3.97 -8.22
N GLU A 192 10.07 -3.05 -7.64
CA GLU A 192 10.60 -1.90 -6.88
C GLU A 192 11.38 -2.35 -5.64
N GLY A 193 10.83 -3.27 -4.84
CA GLY A 193 11.55 -3.82 -3.69
C GLY A 193 12.87 -4.51 -4.07
N ALA A 194 12.96 -5.09 -5.28
CA ALA A 194 14.20 -5.63 -5.82
C ALA A 194 15.17 -4.51 -6.26
N VAL A 195 14.67 -3.39 -6.77
CA VAL A 195 15.48 -2.20 -7.09
C VAL A 195 16.04 -1.58 -5.80
N ASP A 196 15.24 -1.43 -4.76
CA ASP A 196 15.68 -0.95 -3.44
C ASP A 196 16.75 -1.87 -2.83
N SER A 197 16.54 -3.18 -2.93
CA SER A 197 17.51 -4.18 -2.48
C SER A 197 18.83 -4.03 -3.22
N ARG A 198 18.80 -3.83 -4.55
CA ARG A 198 20.00 -3.60 -5.37
C ARG A 198 20.69 -2.27 -5.05
N ALA A 199 19.92 -1.21 -4.79
CA ALA A 199 20.47 0.09 -4.40
C ALA A 199 21.18 0.00 -3.04
N SER A 200 20.58 -0.72 -2.09
CA SER A 200 21.20 -1.04 -0.80
C SER A 200 22.49 -1.83 -0.97
N GLU A 201 22.49 -2.87 -1.81
CA GLU A 201 23.68 -3.67 -2.14
C GLU A 201 24.79 -2.85 -2.79
N ALA A 202 24.45 -1.96 -3.73
CA ALA A 202 25.41 -1.05 -4.36
C ALA A 202 26.05 -0.07 -3.36
N ALA A 203 25.32 0.29 -2.29
CA ALA A 203 25.83 1.10 -1.19
C ALA A 203 26.56 0.27 -0.11
N GLY A 204 26.82 -1.02 -0.34
CA GLY A 204 27.49 -1.91 0.61
C GLY A 204 26.61 -2.43 1.75
N GLY A 205 25.30 -2.22 1.66
CA GLY A 205 24.30 -2.79 2.57
C GLY A 205 23.81 -4.16 2.11
N PRO A 206 23.14 -4.94 2.98
CA PRO A 206 22.46 -6.16 2.56
C PRO A 206 21.22 -5.83 1.72
N PRO A 207 20.72 -6.77 0.90
CA PRO A 207 19.42 -6.62 0.26
C PRO A 207 18.35 -6.39 1.32
N ARG A 208 17.58 -5.32 1.18
CA ARG A 208 16.51 -4.98 2.12
C ARG A 208 15.32 -4.37 1.39
N VAL A 209 14.13 -4.80 1.80
CA VAL A 209 12.87 -4.12 1.48
C VAL A 209 12.72 -2.97 2.48
N ARG A 210 12.50 -1.75 2.00
CA ARG A 210 12.24 -0.60 2.87
C ARG A 210 10.81 -0.68 3.36
N ILE A 211 10.62 -0.74 4.68
CA ILE A 211 9.29 -0.89 5.30
C ILE A 211 9.01 0.39 6.09
N PRO A 212 8.02 1.21 5.70
CA PRO A 212 7.66 2.41 6.43
C PRO A 212 7.14 2.08 7.82
N PHE A 213 7.50 2.95 8.77
CA PHE A 213 6.91 3.00 10.09
C PHE A 213 5.88 4.13 10.18
N ILE A 214 4.62 3.81 10.47
CA ILE A 214 3.59 4.82 10.78
C ILE A 214 3.79 5.27 12.23
N CYS A 215 4.20 6.53 12.39
CA CYS A 215 4.49 7.15 13.67
C CYS A 215 3.33 8.08 14.09
N ALA A 216 2.82 7.90 15.32
CA ALA A 216 1.84 8.78 15.94
C ALA A 216 2.51 10.10 16.34
N ALA A 217 2.49 11.04 15.41
CA ALA A 217 3.23 12.28 15.53
C ALA A 217 2.59 13.25 16.51
N ASN A 218 3.41 14.14 17.04
CA ASN A 218 2.95 15.41 17.58
C ASN A 218 2.43 16.29 16.44
N GLU A 219 1.27 16.91 16.63
CA GLU A 219 0.64 17.77 15.62
C GLU A 219 1.36 19.11 15.44
N ARG A 220 1.99 19.61 16.52
CA ARG A 220 2.45 21.01 16.62
C ARG A 220 3.96 21.16 16.60
N ARG A 221 4.69 20.10 16.97
CA ARG A 221 6.14 20.18 17.13
C ARG A 221 6.87 18.99 16.49
N PRO A 222 7.93 19.24 15.69
CA PRO A 222 8.79 18.17 15.19
C PRO A 222 9.31 17.27 16.30
N GLY A 223 8.93 15.99 16.27
CA GLY A 223 9.37 14.99 17.24
C GLY A 223 8.82 15.17 18.66
N GLY A 224 7.80 16.01 18.86
CA GLY A 224 7.23 16.25 20.19
C GLY A 224 8.27 16.71 21.21
N ASP A 225 8.16 16.22 22.44
CA ASP A 225 9.01 16.58 23.59
C ASP A 225 10.30 15.76 23.69
N TRP A 226 10.96 15.50 22.54
CA TRP A 226 12.08 14.55 22.49
C TRP A 226 13.32 14.99 23.27
N GLU A 227 13.52 16.29 23.47
CA GLU A 227 14.64 16.87 24.21
C GLU A 227 14.51 16.72 25.74
N THR A 228 13.28 16.61 26.25
CA THR A 228 12.99 16.70 27.70
C THR A 228 12.78 15.33 28.36
N GLY A 229 13.10 14.24 27.66
CA GLY A 229 13.02 12.88 28.20
C GLY A 229 11.61 12.27 28.22
N CYS A 230 10.64 12.85 27.50
CA CYS A 230 9.31 12.27 27.34
C CYS A 230 9.39 10.85 26.75
N ALA A 231 8.53 9.95 27.24
CA ALA A 231 8.60 8.51 27.02
C ALA A 231 7.80 8.01 25.80
N GLY A 232 7.21 8.91 25.00
CA GLY A 232 6.54 8.50 23.76
C GLY A 232 7.52 7.91 22.76
N TYR A 233 7.03 7.01 21.90
CA TYR A 233 7.90 6.33 20.95
C TYR A 233 8.37 7.27 19.83
N GLU A 234 7.62 8.33 19.47
CA GLU A 234 8.09 9.38 18.55
C GLU A 234 9.36 10.04 19.13
N GLU A 235 9.31 10.41 20.41
CA GLU A 235 10.45 11.02 21.11
C GLU A 235 11.64 10.06 21.22
N LYS A 236 11.38 8.79 21.53
CA LYS A 236 12.43 7.76 21.56
C LYS A 236 13.04 7.57 20.17
N LEU A 237 12.24 7.56 19.10
CA LEU A 237 12.71 7.44 17.73
C LEU A 237 13.55 8.66 17.33
N CYS A 238 13.11 9.87 17.66
CA CYS A 238 13.88 11.10 17.44
C CYS A 238 15.23 11.09 18.16
N ARG A 239 15.31 10.54 19.38
CA ARG A 239 16.60 10.38 20.09
C ARG A 239 17.51 9.33 19.46
N ARG A 240 16.96 8.36 18.73
CA ARG A 240 17.71 7.24 18.11
C ARG A 240 18.10 7.47 16.66
N SER A 241 17.54 8.48 16.02
CA SER A 241 17.69 8.72 14.60
C SER A 241 17.82 10.21 14.26
N ASN A 242 17.82 10.53 12.97
CA ASN A 242 17.73 11.90 12.47
C ASN A 242 16.27 12.39 12.25
N LEU A 243 15.25 11.68 12.73
CA LEU A 243 13.83 11.98 12.44
C LEU A 243 13.44 13.43 12.81
N SER A 244 13.91 13.96 13.94
CA SER A 244 13.59 15.34 14.32
C SER A 244 14.11 16.36 13.29
N ALA A 245 15.25 16.10 12.67
CA ALA A 245 15.83 16.94 11.62
C ALA A 245 15.03 16.83 10.31
N THR A 246 14.59 15.62 9.93
CA THR A 246 13.79 15.40 8.71
C THR A 246 12.40 16.02 8.83
N LEU A 247 11.78 15.98 10.03
CA LEU A 247 10.50 16.63 10.28
C LEU A 247 10.60 18.17 10.22
N SER A 248 11.74 18.72 10.63
CA SER A 248 11.96 20.17 10.71
C SER A 248 12.35 20.82 9.38
N SER A 249 12.81 20.03 8.41
CA SER A 249 13.42 20.54 7.18
C SER A 249 12.64 20.13 5.93
N PRO A 250 12.11 21.08 5.13
CA PRO A 250 11.52 20.79 3.83
C PRO A 250 12.50 20.13 2.86
N TRP A 251 11.97 19.33 1.93
CA TRP A 251 12.78 18.69 0.92
C TRP A 251 13.44 19.72 -0.02
N PRO A 252 14.75 19.64 -0.30
CA PRO A 252 15.45 20.60 -1.15
C PRO A 252 14.84 20.68 -2.56
N GLY A 253 14.61 21.90 -3.06
CA GLY A 253 14.14 22.12 -4.44
C GLY A 253 12.63 22.01 -4.64
N VAL A 254 11.87 21.57 -3.62
CA VAL A 254 10.43 21.84 -3.60
C VAL A 254 10.29 23.33 -3.33
N ALA A 255 9.64 24.08 -4.22
CA ALA A 255 9.22 25.45 -3.96
C ALA A 255 8.19 25.43 -2.81
N ALA A 256 8.67 25.23 -1.59
CA ALA A 256 7.81 25.08 -0.43
C ALA A 256 7.17 26.45 -0.18
N ALA A 257 5.88 26.55 -0.51
CA ALA A 257 5.06 27.70 -0.15
C ALA A 257 5.01 27.94 1.39
N SER A 258 5.53 26.99 2.19
CA SER A 258 5.66 27.08 3.63
C SER A 258 7.08 26.74 4.08
N ALA A 259 7.67 27.57 4.93
CA ALA A 259 8.95 27.33 5.59
C ALA A 259 8.90 26.19 6.63
N SER A 260 7.70 25.68 6.95
CA SER A 260 7.46 24.67 7.99
C SER A 260 6.40 23.66 7.57
N HIS A 261 6.61 22.38 7.90
CA HIS A 261 5.60 21.32 7.77
C HIS A 261 4.57 21.31 8.92
N TYR A 262 4.78 22.16 9.94
CA TYR A 262 3.98 22.24 11.14
C TYR A 262 3.16 23.53 11.20
N PRO A 263 1.95 23.48 11.77
CA PRO A 263 1.28 22.29 12.32
C PRO A 263 0.86 21.29 11.22
N ILE A 264 0.92 19.99 11.53
CA ILE A 264 0.49 18.95 10.59
C ILE A 264 -1.03 19.08 10.41
N PRO A 265 -1.56 19.17 9.16
CA PRO A 265 -2.99 19.23 8.92
C PRO A 265 -3.73 18.02 9.52
N SER A 266 -4.98 18.19 9.94
CA SER A 266 -5.76 17.15 10.63
C SER A 266 -5.82 15.82 9.89
N THR A 267 -5.96 15.82 8.56
CA THR A 267 -5.93 14.62 7.70
C THR A 267 -4.63 14.49 6.91
N GLY A 268 -3.62 15.29 7.25
CA GLY A 268 -2.31 15.29 6.61
C GLY A 268 -1.31 14.40 7.33
N GLY A 269 -0.13 14.27 6.72
CA GLY A 269 1.01 13.55 7.26
C GLY A 269 2.30 14.00 6.61
N ILE A 270 3.42 13.67 7.23
CA ILE A 270 4.77 13.95 6.73
C ILE A 270 5.45 12.61 6.44
N LEU A 271 5.92 12.41 5.21
CA LEU A 271 6.84 11.32 4.90
C LEU A 271 8.28 11.81 5.08
N SER A 272 8.98 11.23 6.04
CA SER A 272 10.43 11.29 6.13
C SER A 272 11.01 10.04 5.48
N ASP A 273 11.42 10.15 4.23
CA ASP A 273 11.77 8.96 3.45
C ASP A 273 13.05 8.28 3.94
N SER A 274 14.09 9.02 4.32
CA SER A 274 15.40 8.49 4.71
C SER A 274 15.75 8.79 6.17
N VAL A 275 15.04 8.15 7.11
CA VAL A 275 15.35 8.27 8.55
C VAL A 275 16.44 7.28 8.92
N VAL A 276 17.60 7.78 9.33
CA VAL A 276 18.77 6.98 9.71
C VAL A 276 18.80 6.76 11.22
N VAL A 277 18.60 5.52 11.64
CA VAL A 277 18.75 5.03 13.01
C VAL A 277 20.22 4.73 13.28
N CYS A 278 20.81 5.48 14.20
CA CYS A 278 22.21 5.38 14.57
C CYS A 278 22.44 4.97 16.03
N ARG A 279 21.35 4.82 16.81
CA ARG A 279 21.41 4.39 18.22
C ARG A 279 20.53 3.18 18.51
N GLY A 280 21.01 2.35 19.44
CA GLY A 280 20.32 1.20 20.01
C GLY A 280 19.06 1.57 20.77
N PRO A 281 18.40 0.60 21.43
CA PRO A 281 17.13 0.81 22.11
C PRO A 281 17.20 1.91 23.19
N HIS A 282 16.02 2.39 23.61
CA HIS A 282 15.88 3.59 24.44
C HIS A 282 16.42 3.44 25.87
N ASP A 283 16.76 2.23 26.29
CA ASP A 283 17.33 1.90 27.58
C ASP A 283 18.73 2.50 27.72
N ARG A 284 19.52 2.45 26.64
CA ARG A 284 20.94 2.81 26.68
C ARG A 284 21.39 3.75 25.56
N TYR A 285 20.62 3.88 24.47
CA TYR A 285 20.95 4.72 23.32
C TYR A 285 22.39 4.51 22.79
N GLU A 286 22.89 3.28 22.88
CA GLU A 286 24.25 2.92 22.49
C GLU A 286 24.47 3.20 21.01
N LYS A 287 25.67 3.67 20.65
CA LYS A 287 26.00 3.89 19.24
C LYS A 287 25.97 2.54 18.52
N LEU A 288 25.20 2.46 17.44
CA LEU A 288 25.22 1.28 16.58
C LEU A 288 26.48 1.29 15.71
N GLU A 289 27.15 0.13 15.62
CA GLU A 289 28.27 -0.07 14.69
C GLU A 289 27.81 0.09 13.23
N ARG A 290 26.57 -0.33 12.95
CA ARG A 290 25.93 -0.22 11.65
C ARG A 290 24.64 0.60 11.76
N TRP A 291 24.48 1.57 10.87
CA TRP A 291 23.27 2.38 10.79
C TRP A 291 22.25 1.74 9.86
N PHE A 292 20.98 1.98 10.16
CA PHE A 292 19.84 1.49 9.39
C PHE A 292 19.02 2.69 8.95
N ASP A 293 18.59 2.73 7.69
CA ASP A 293 17.57 3.69 7.27
C ASP A 293 16.20 3.02 7.16
N LEU A 294 15.15 3.79 7.44
CA LEU A 294 13.77 3.40 7.18
C LEU A 294 12.92 4.63 6.82
N PRO A 295 11.84 4.45 6.05
CA PRO A 295 10.84 5.49 5.87
C PRO A 295 10.00 5.64 7.14
N VAL A 296 9.61 6.86 7.47
CA VAL A 296 8.71 7.15 8.59
C VAL A 296 7.57 8.05 8.10
N VAL A 297 6.34 7.59 8.28
CA VAL A 297 5.12 8.34 7.98
C VAL A 297 4.56 8.89 9.29
N SER A 298 4.77 10.18 9.52
CA SER A 298 4.35 10.88 10.73
C SER A 298 2.96 11.47 10.56
N VAL A 299 1.98 10.93 11.29
CA VAL A 299 0.58 11.37 11.26
C VAL A 299 0.07 11.57 12.70
N PRO A 300 -0.56 12.70 13.04
CA PRO A 300 -1.08 12.91 14.38
C PRO A 300 -2.39 12.13 14.58
N PRO A 301 -2.52 11.23 15.57
CA PRO A 301 -3.78 10.59 15.89
C PRO A 301 -4.77 11.58 16.52
N THR A 302 -6.06 11.22 16.57
CA THR A 302 -7.03 11.91 17.43
C THR A 302 -6.57 11.76 18.89
N ARG A 303 -6.59 12.85 19.67
CA ARG A 303 -6.17 12.82 21.07
C ARG A 303 -7.34 13.19 21.99
N TRP A 304 -7.50 12.45 23.07
CA TRP A 304 -8.47 12.69 24.14
C TRP A 304 -9.91 12.83 23.62
N PRO A 305 -10.39 11.89 22.80
CA PRO A 305 -11.76 11.94 22.32
C PRO A 305 -12.75 11.90 23.49
N LYS A 306 -13.96 12.39 23.26
CA LYS A 306 -15.03 12.21 24.26
C LYS A 306 -15.51 10.75 24.19
N LEU A 307 -15.59 10.12 25.36
CA LEU A 307 -15.92 8.70 25.47
C LEU A 307 -17.22 8.45 26.25
N LYS A 308 -17.89 7.35 25.91
CA LYS A 308 -19.06 6.81 26.59
C LYS A 308 -18.81 5.36 27.02
N ASP A 309 -19.81 4.73 27.63
CA ASP A 309 -19.78 3.31 28.01
C ASP A 309 -18.52 2.97 28.83
N ASN A 310 -18.26 3.76 29.89
CA ASN A 310 -17.07 3.67 30.73
C ASN A 310 -15.73 3.73 29.97
N GLY A 311 -15.67 4.52 28.90
CA GLY A 311 -14.45 4.70 28.14
C GLY A 311 -14.22 3.64 27.06
N SER A 312 -15.17 2.73 26.84
CA SER A 312 -15.04 1.67 25.84
C SER A 312 -15.41 2.11 24.42
N ARG A 313 -16.11 3.26 24.28
CA ARG A 313 -16.57 3.74 22.97
C ARG A 313 -16.42 5.25 22.78
N TYR A 314 -16.26 5.68 21.52
CA TYR A 314 -16.37 7.10 21.15
C TYR A 314 -17.80 7.60 21.39
N SER A 315 -17.93 8.80 21.95
CA SER A 315 -19.23 9.44 22.13
C SER A 315 -19.80 9.96 20.81
N PHE A 316 -18.93 10.47 19.93
CA PHE A 316 -19.28 11.15 18.69
C PHE A 316 -18.72 10.41 17.48
N ALA A 317 -19.56 10.24 16.45
CA ALA A 317 -19.16 9.57 15.21
C ALA A 317 -18.07 10.35 14.48
N GLU A 318 -18.09 11.68 14.56
CA GLU A 318 -17.15 12.59 13.91
C GLU A 318 -15.71 12.37 14.41
N GLU A 319 -15.52 12.13 15.71
CA GLU A 319 -14.19 11.85 16.27
C GLU A 319 -13.66 10.47 15.83
N ARG A 320 -14.57 9.49 15.75
CA ARG A 320 -14.28 8.13 15.24
C ARG A 320 -13.93 8.16 13.75
N ASP A 321 -14.68 8.93 12.96
CA ASP A 321 -14.48 9.10 11.52
C ASP A 321 -13.20 9.88 11.23
N MET A 322 -12.88 10.90 12.03
CA MET A 322 -11.60 11.61 11.95
C MET A 322 -10.42 10.67 12.21
N MET A 323 -10.54 9.79 13.21
CA MET A 323 -9.52 8.77 13.48
C MET A 323 -9.36 7.82 12.28
N ARG A 324 -10.46 7.37 11.67
CA ARG A 324 -10.43 6.56 10.43
C ARG A 324 -9.73 7.30 9.29
N GLU A 325 -10.04 8.57 9.07
CA GLU A 325 -9.48 9.30 7.93
C GLU A 325 -7.98 9.62 8.12
N LYS A 326 -7.53 9.79 9.36
CA LYS A 326 -6.09 9.84 9.69
C LYS A 326 -5.37 8.53 9.36
N MET A 327 -5.96 7.37 9.71
CA MET A 327 -5.41 6.05 9.36
C MET A 327 -5.34 5.85 7.84
N ARG A 328 -6.42 6.19 7.13
CA ARG A 328 -6.48 6.15 5.66
C ARG A 328 -5.42 7.06 5.04
N GLY A 329 -5.25 8.28 5.55
CA GLY A 329 -4.22 9.20 5.11
C GLY A 329 -2.80 8.61 5.25
N ALA A 330 -2.49 8.02 6.41
CA ALA A 330 -1.20 7.37 6.64
C ALA A 330 -0.92 6.24 5.63
N LEU A 331 -1.91 5.36 5.39
CA LEU A 331 -1.79 4.26 4.43
C LEU A 331 -1.72 4.74 2.98
N ARG A 332 -2.47 5.78 2.62
CA ARG A 332 -2.40 6.41 1.29
C ARG A 332 -1.02 7.01 1.03
N ILE A 333 -0.40 7.66 2.02
CA ILE A 333 0.98 8.13 1.92
C ILE A 333 1.93 6.96 1.66
N CYS A 334 1.76 5.84 2.38
CA CYS A 334 2.57 4.64 2.16
C CYS A 334 2.43 4.14 0.71
N LEU A 335 1.20 3.90 0.25
CA LEU A 335 0.94 3.38 -1.10
C LEU A 335 1.35 4.33 -2.21
N TYR A 336 1.19 5.64 -2.01
CA TYR A 336 1.63 6.66 -2.98
C TYR A 336 3.15 6.62 -3.19
N ASN A 337 3.89 6.24 -2.16
CA ASN A 337 5.35 6.05 -2.21
C ASN A 337 5.72 4.58 -2.39
N ASN A 338 4.81 3.78 -2.95
CA ASN A 338 5.01 2.39 -3.35
C ASN A 338 5.38 1.43 -2.20
N TYR A 339 5.04 1.79 -0.97
CA TYR A 339 5.18 0.89 0.18
C TYR A 339 3.95 0.01 0.35
N ASP A 340 4.13 -1.30 0.18
CA ASP A 340 3.09 -2.34 0.30
C ASP A 340 3.21 -3.18 1.58
N ARG A 341 4.19 -2.84 2.43
CA ARG A 341 4.39 -3.41 3.76
C ARG A 341 4.47 -2.25 4.74
N VAL A 342 3.93 -2.41 5.93
CA VAL A 342 3.95 -1.32 6.91
C VAL A 342 4.05 -1.84 8.34
N VAL A 343 4.83 -1.13 9.15
CA VAL A 343 4.85 -1.29 10.60
C VAL A 343 4.07 -0.14 11.22
N ILE A 344 3.14 -0.45 12.12
CA ILE A 344 2.28 0.50 12.80
C ILE A 344 2.56 0.36 14.30
N GLY A 345 2.87 1.47 14.97
CA GLY A 345 3.01 1.49 16.42
C GLY A 345 1.67 1.41 17.15
N ASP A 346 1.63 1.87 18.39
CA ASP A 346 0.41 2.04 19.19
C ASP A 346 -0.36 3.32 18.79
N PHE A 347 -0.65 3.46 17.50
CA PHE A 347 -1.26 4.66 16.90
C PHE A 347 -2.60 5.03 17.55
N GLY A 348 -2.64 6.17 18.26
CA GLY A 348 -3.81 6.65 18.99
C GLY A 348 -4.04 5.99 20.35
N LEU A 349 -3.19 5.06 20.77
CA LEU A 349 -3.27 4.42 22.07
C LEU A 349 -2.34 5.12 23.08
N GLY A 350 -2.26 4.56 24.27
CA GLY A 350 -1.39 5.01 25.34
C GLY A 350 -1.86 6.31 26.00
N ASN A 351 -0.98 6.82 26.86
CA ASN A 351 -1.30 7.92 27.77
C ASN A 351 -1.51 9.28 27.06
N SER A 352 -0.89 9.49 25.89
CA SER A 352 -0.91 10.76 25.16
C SER A 352 -2.18 10.96 24.32
N CYS A 353 -2.90 9.88 24.02
CA CYS A 353 -4.03 9.89 23.09
C CYS A 353 -5.32 9.36 23.71
N ARG A 354 -5.28 8.27 24.48
CA ARG A 354 -6.43 7.70 25.20
C ARG A 354 -7.67 7.40 24.32
N ASN A 355 -7.46 6.86 23.12
CA ASN A 355 -8.56 6.31 22.34
C ASN A 355 -8.92 4.89 22.84
N PRO A 356 -10.19 4.45 22.72
CA PRO A 356 -10.62 3.11 23.13
C PRO A 356 -9.95 2.02 22.28
N PRO A 357 -9.15 1.10 22.86
CA PRO A 357 -8.36 0.13 22.08
C PRO A 357 -9.16 -0.75 21.14
N GLN A 358 -10.33 -1.21 21.60
CA GLN A 358 -11.21 -2.08 20.81
C GLN A 358 -11.66 -1.36 19.53
N GLU A 359 -12.17 -0.13 19.65
CA GLU A 359 -12.60 0.63 18.48
C GLU A 359 -11.43 1.00 17.56
N VAL A 360 -10.26 1.35 18.11
CA VAL A 360 -9.07 1.65 17.28
C VAL A 360 -8.65 0.42 16.46
N ALA A 361 -8.61 -0.77 17.08
CA ALA A 361 -8.30 -2.02 16.39
C ALA A 361 -9.35 -2.35 15.32
N GLU A 362 -10.64 -2.15 15.63
CA GLU A 362 -11.73 -2.36 14.68
C GLU A 362 -11.69 -1.37 13.50
N ILE A 363 -11.35 -0.10 13.73
CA ILE A 363 -11.17 0.87 12.64
C ILE A 363 -10.03 0.44 11.72
N TRP A 364 -8.88 0.02 12.26
CA TRP A 364 -7.78 -0.52 11.44
C TRP A 364 -8.23 -1.72 10.62
N ARG A 365 -8.90 -2.70 11.26
CA ARG A 365 -9.45 -3.87 10.58
C ARG A 365 -10.39 -3.45 9.45
N ASP A 366 -11.30 -2.52 9.72
CA ASP A 366 -12.29 -2.08 8.75
C ASP A 366 -11.62 -1.40 7.54
N VAL A 367 -10.61 -0.58 7.79
CA VAL A 367 -9.80 0.07 6.75
C VAL A 367 -9.08 -0.97 5.89
N PHE A 368 -8.47 -2.00 6.47
CA PHE A 368 -7.77 -3.01 5.67
C PHE A 368 -8.69 -3.97 4.92
N LEU A 369 -9.87 -4.29 5.46
CA LEU A 369 -10.76 -5.31 4.89
C LEU A 369 -11.77 -4.76 3.89
N PHE A 370 -12.15 -3.49 3.98
CA PHE A 370 -13.35 -3.01 3.31
C PHE A 370 -13.22 -1.64 2.65
N ASP A 371 -12.15 -0.90 2.92
CA ASP A 371 -11.88 0.33 2.22
C ASP A 371 -11.64 0.05 0.73
N PRO A 372 -12.43 0.63 -0.19
CA PRO A 372 -12.32 0.34 -1.62
C PRO A 372 -10.95 0.71 -2.19
N ASP A 373 -10.27 1.70 -1.61
CA ASP A 373 -8.97 2.18 -2.10
C ASP A 373 -7.80 1.39 -1.51
N LEU A 374 -7.97 0.82 -0.30
CA LEU A 374 -6.87 0.24 0.49
C LEU A 374 -6.94 -1.28 0.63
N ARG A 375 -8.12 -1.89 0.46
CA ARG A 375 -8.30 -3.34 0.58
C ARG A 375 -7.39 -4.08 -0.42
N GLY A 376 -6.63 -5.04 0.11
CA GLY A 376 -5.73 -5.88 -0.70
C GLY A 376 -4.48 -5.15 -1.22
N GLN A 377 -4.24 -3.91 -0.80
CA GLN A 377 -3.07 -3.15 -1.26
C GLN A 377 -1.82 -3.40 -0.43
N PHE A 378 -1.95 -3.87 0.81
CA PHE A 378 -0.82 -4.22 1.67
C PHE A 378 -0.60 -5.72 1.69
N ALA A 379 0.64 -6.16 1.41
CA ALA A 379 1.05 -7.55 1.51
C ALA A 379 1.23 -7.98 2.97
N TYR A 380 1.80 -7.09 3.80
CA TYR A 380 2.01 -7.34 5.23
C TYR A 380 1.78 -6.07 6.06
N VAL A 381 1.09 -6.22 7.19
CA VAL A 381 0.89 -5.18 8.19
C VAL A 381 1.35 -5.74 9.52
N ILE A 382 2.22 -5.02 10.22
CA ILE A 382 2.71 -5.40 11.55
C ILE A 382 2.30 -4.33 12.55
N PHE A 383 1.52 -4.70 13.55
CA PHE A 383 1.30 -3.86 14.72
C PHE A 383 2.38 -4.15 15.76
N ALA A 384 3.23 -3.17 16.05
CA ALA A 384 4.34 -3.28 16.97
C ALA A 384 4.01 -2.52 18.27
N PHE A 385 3.94 -3.26 19.38
CA PHE A 385 3.72 -2.72 20.71
C PHE A 385 5.04 -2.73 21.47
N GLU A 386 5.57 -1.54 21.79
CA GLU A 386 6.84 -1.42 22.51
C GLU A 386 6.74 -1.98 23.93
N ASP A 387 5.65 -1.66 24.62
CA ASP A 387 5.31 -2.25 25.92
C ASP A 387 4.09 -3.19 25.78
N PRO A 388 4.29 -4.52 25.80
CA PRO A 388 3.19 -5.47 25.69
C PRO A 388 2.25 -5.46 26.90
N ALA A 389 2.67 -4.88 28.02
CA ALA A 389 1.86 -4.73 29.23
C ALA A 389 1.01 -3.44 29.23
N GLN A 390 1.19 -2.54 28.27
CA GLN A 390 0.41 -1.30 28.17
C GLN A 390 -1.09 -1.63 28.04
N SER A 391 -1.91 -0.94 28.83
CA SER A 391 -3.37 -0.99 28.74
C SER A 391 -3.94 0.42 28.72
N THR A 392 -4.34 0.88 27.54
CA THR A 392 -4.98 2.19 27.39
C THR A 392 -6.36 2.19 28.05
N THR A 393 -7.08 1.06 28.04
CA THR A 393 -8.32 0.88 28.82
C THR A 393 -8.10 1.19 30.29
N ARG A 394 -6.99 0.69 30.88
CA ARG A 394 -6.66 1.00 32.28
C ARG A 394 -6.42 2.49 32.49
N LEU A 395 -5.67 3.13 31.60
CA LEU A 395 -5.38 4.57 31.67
C LEU A 395 -6.65 5.43 31.61
N ILE A 396 -7.61 5.05 30.76
CA ILE A 396 -8.91 5.72 30.63
C ILE A 396 -9.72 5.55 31.92
N LEU A 397 -9.86 4.33 32.44
CA LEU A 397 -10.62 4.05 33.68
C LEU A 397 -10.03 4.77 34.89
N ASP A 398 -8.70 4.78 35.03
CA ASP A 398 -8.04 5.48 36.14
C ASP A 398 -8.26 7.01 36.05
N GLU A 399 -8.42 7.58 34.85
CA GLU A 399 -8.79 8.99 34.68
C GLU A 399 -10.23 9.28 35.07
N ILE A 400 -11.17 8.44 34.62
CA ILE A 400 -12.59 8.57 34.95
C ILE A 400 -12.75 8.53 36.48
N ALA A 401 -12.13 7.54 37.14
CA ALA A 401 -12.16 7.42 38.60
C ALA A 401 -11.53 8.63 39.32
N LYS A 402 -10.47 9.23 38.76
CA LYS A 402 -9.87 10.47 39.29
C LYS A 402 -10.81 11.67 39.14
N LYS A 403 -11.55 11.77 38.03
CA LYS A 403 -12.55 12.84 37.82
C LYS A 403 -13.74 12.68 38.77
N ASP A 404 -14.23 11.46 38.96
CA ASP A 404 -15.34 11.17 39.87
C ASP A 404 -15.01 11.51 41.33
N LYS A 405 -13.80 11.18 41.79
CA LYS A 405 -13.32 11.56 43.13
C LYS A 405 -13.23 13.09 43.31
N LYS A 406 -12.79 13.83 42.29
CA LYS A 406 -12.75 15.30 42.33
C LYS A 406 -14.15 15.93 42.27
N GLY A 407 -15.07 15.36 41.51
CA GLY A 407 -16.47 15.80 41.43
C GLY A 407 -17.27 15.53 42.71
N GLY A 408 -17.01 14.39 43.37
CA GLY A 408 -17.62 14.04 44.66
C GLY A 408 -17.19 14.97 45.81
N ALA A 409 -15.92 15.40 45.82
CA ALA A 409 -15.41 16.35 46.81
C ALA A 409 -15.99 17.77 46.67
N ALA A 410 -16.45 18.16 45.47
CA ALA A 410 -17.06 19.47 45.22
C ALA A 410 -18.56 19.53 45.60
N LYS A 411 -19.26 18.39 45.70
CA LYS A 411 -20.69 18.31 46.06
C LYS A 411 -20.95 18.02 47.55
N GLY A 412 -19.92 17.75 48.35
CA GLY A 412 -20.05 17.41 49.77
C GLY A 412 -19.62 18.52 50.71
N ARG A 413 -20.36 19.63 50.77
CA ARG A 413 -20.23 20.62 51.86
C ARG A 413 -21.59 21.12 52.33
N SER A 414 -22.46 20.21 52.75
CA SER A 414 -23.53 20.48 53.72
C SER A 414 -23.88 19.23 54.53
N SER A 415 -24.14 19.46 55.82
CA SER A 415 -24.50 18.57 56.94
C SER A 415 -23.51 17.47 57.35
N ARG A 416 -22.83 17.74 58.48
CA ARG A 416 -22.50 16.75 59.51
C ARG A 416 -23.79 15.98 59.87
N ASP A 417 -23.73 14.65 59.86
CA ASP A 417 -24.10 13.82 61.01
C ASP A 417 -23.59 12.38 60.82
N GLY A 418 -23.17 11.78 61.92
CA GLY A 418 -22.38 10.56 61.95
C GLY A 418 -23.18 9.30 61.66
N ALA A 419 -22.59 8.42 60.87
CA ALA A 419 -22.81 6.98 60.94
C ALA A 419 -21.55 6.27 60.42
N ALA A 420 -20.95 5.45 61.27
CA ALA A 420 -19.84 4.58 60.91
C ALA A 420 -20.33 3.54 59.90
N ALA A 421 -19.84 3.62 58.67
CA ALA A 421 -20.00 2.58 57.66
C ALA A 421 -18.66 1.89 57.45
N SER A 422 -18.67 0.57 57.62
CA SER A 422 -17.57 -0.37 57.43
C SER A 422 -16.85 -0.20 56.08
N PRO A 423 -15.56 -0.58 55.98
CA PRO A 423 -14.81 -0.44 54.74
C PRO A 423 -15.37 -1.42 53.70
N SER A 424 -16.19 -0.91 52.78
CA SER A 424 -16.59 -1.67 51.60
C SER A 424 -15.36 -1.92 50.73
N SER A 425 -15.17 -3.21 50.45
CA SER A 425 -14.31 -3.82 49.45
C SER A 425 -13.61 -2.88 48.48
N ALA A 426 -12.28 -3.02 48.40
CA ALA A 426 -11.47 -2.51 47.31
C ALA A 426 -12.18 -2.77 45.96
N PRO A 427 -12.25 -1.79 45.05
CA PRO A 427 -12.91 -2.00 43.76
C PRO A 427 -12.24 -3.19 43.10
N SER A 428 -13.03 -4.22 42.75
CA SER A 428 -12.55 -5.34 41.96
C SER A 428 -11.75 -4.75 40.81
N ARG A 429 -10.48 -5.12 40.69
CA ARG A 429 -9.65 -4.70 39.54
C ARG A 429 -10.41 -5.15 38.30
N THR A 430 -11.16 -4.25 37.69
CA THR A 430 -11.82 -4.50 36.41
C THR A 430 -10.74 -4.97 35.47
N TYR A 431 -10.95 -6.15 34.88
CA TYR A 431 -10.03 -6.73 33.92
C TYR A 431 -9.88 -5.74 32.76
N ALA A 432 -8.73 -5.08 32.70
CA ALA A 432 -8.39 -4.16 31.63
C ALA A 432 -7.41 -4.90 30.72
N PRO A 433 -7.84 -5.37 29.54
CA PRO A 433 -6.94 -6.07 28.62
C PRO A 433 -5.79 -5.14 28.18
N THR A 434 -4.65 -5.73 27.83
CA THR A 434 -3.55 -4.97 27.23
C THR A 434 -3.91 -4.60 25.79
N ASP A 435 -3.34 -3.52 25.29
CA ASP A 435 -3.56 -3.05 23.92
C ASP A 435 -3.16 -4.14 22.91
N LEU A 436 -2.06 -4.85 23.16
CA LEU A 436 -1.61 -6.01 22.38
C LEU A 436 -2.67 -7.11 22.35
N SER A 437 -3.24 -7.49 23.50
CA SER A 437 -4.24 -8.58 23.57
C SER A 437 -5.53 -8.23 22.82
N VAL A 438 -5.93 -6.95 22.81
CA VAL A 438 -7.07 -6.46 22.04
C VAL A 438 -6.81 -6.61 20.56
N PHE A 439 -5.65 -6.17 20.07
CA PHE A 439 -5.29 -6.29 18.66
C PHE A 439 -5.16 -7.75 18.23
N GLN A 440 -4.58 -8.62 19.07
CA GLN A 440 -4.51 -10.06 18.80
C GLN A 440 -5.90 -10.68 18.63
N CYS A 441 -6.89 -10.27 19.43
CA CYS A 441 -8.26 -10.75 19.31
C CYS A 441 -8.95 -10.24 18.03
N VAL A 442 -8.82 -8.95 17.72
CA VAL A 442 -9.48 -8.33 16.55
C VAL A 442 -8.91 -8.84 15.22
N PHE A 443 -7.62 -9.13 15.19
CA PHE A 443 -6.92 -9.65 14.00
C PHE A 443 -6.71 -11.17 14.03
N ASP A 444 -7.34 -11.89 14.97
CA ASP A 444 -7.35 -13.35 14.98
C ASP A 444 -7.99 -13.87 13.68
N ALA A 445 -7.44 -14.94 13.12
CA ALA A 445 -7.91 -15.49 11.85
C ALA A 445 -9.39 -15.91 11.90
N GLY A 446 -9.86 -16.44 13.04
CA GLY A 446 -11.25 -16.81 13.23
C GLY A 446 -12.20 -15.61 13.28
N GLU A 447 -11.82 -14.55 13.99
CA GLU A 447 -12.60 -13.31 14.04
C GLU A 447 -12.63 -12.61 12.68
N ILE A 448 -11.52 -12.58 11.94
CA ILE A 448 -11.48 -12.04 10.58
C ILE A 448 -12.40 -12.82 9.64
N GLN A 449 -12.37 -14.15 9.68
CA GLN A 449 -13.27 -14.98 8.86
C GLN A 449 -14.74 -14.75 9.23
N LYS A 450 -15.05 -14.66 10.52
CA LYS A 450 -16.41 -14.35 11.00
C LYS A 450 -16.88 -12.99 10.47
N VAL A 451 -16.06 -11.95 10.55
CA VAL A 451 -16.36 -10.61 10.04
C VAL A 451 -16.57 -10.59 8.53
N LEU A 452 -15.74 -11.32 7.77
CA LEU A 452 -15.88 -11.42 6.31
C LEU A 452 -17.11 -12.24 5.88
N SER A 453 -17.55 -13.20 6.70
CA SER A 453 -18.73 -14.03 6.44
C SER A 453 -20.05 -13.37 6.83
N ALA A 454 -19.99 -12.34 7.69
CA ALA A 454 -21.18 -11.59 8.08
C ALA A 454 -21.67 -10.73 6.90
N PRO A 455 -23.00 -10.53 6.75
CA PRO A 455 -23.53 -9.54 5.81
C PRO A 455 -22.89 -8.19 6.10
N ASP A 456 -22.29 -7.53 5.11
CA ASP A 456 -21.62 -6.24 5.33
C ASP A 456 -22.67 -5.23 5.82
N PRO A 457 -22.57 -4.75 7.07
CA PRO A 457 -23.57 -3.84 7.61
C PRO A 457 -23.59 -2.48 6.90
N ARG A 458 -22.59 -2.17 6.05
CA ARG A 458 -22.58 -0.96 5.21
C ARG A 458 -23.33 -1.14 3.88
N TYR A 459 -23.68 -2.36 3.50
CA TYR A 459 -24.46 -2.68 2.30
C TYR A 459 -25.82 -3.28 2.68
N GLY A 460 -26.52 -2.64 3.62
CA GLY A 460 -27.93 -2.94 3.88
C GLY A 460 -28.78 -2.69 2.63
N LEU A 461 -29.79 -3.53 2.40
CA LEU A 461 -30.76 -3.40 1.30
C LEU A 461 -31.45 -2.01 1.29
N ASP A 462 -31.46 -1.35 2.45
CA ASP A 462 -31.99 -0.02 2.73
C ASP A 462 -31.34 1.08 1.88
N MET A 463 -30.08 0.91 1.44
CA MET A 463 -29.40 1.85 0.52
C MET A 463 -29.76 1.64 -0.95
N ILE A 464 -30.36 0.52 -1.33
CA ILE A 464 -30.82 0.26 -2.71
C ILE A 464 -32.24 0.82 -2.93
N THR A 465 -32.99 1.01 -1.85
CA THR A 465 -34.39 1.44 -1.87
C THR A 465 -34.62 2.90 -1.49
N SER A 466 -33.56 3.70 -1.33
CA SER A 466 -33.64 5.13 -0.94
C SER A 466 -33.24 6.07 -2.07
#